data_AF-Q8ZYK8-F1
#
_entry.id   AF-Q8ZYK8-F1
#
_cell.length_a   1.000
_cell.length_b   1.000
_cell.length_c   1.000
_cell.angle_alpha   90.00
_cell.angle_beta   90.00
_cell.angle_gamma   90.00
#
_symmetry.space_group_name_H-M   'P 1'
#
loop_
_entity.id
_entity.type
_entity.pdbx_description
1 polymer ?
#
loop_
_entity_poly.entity_id
_entity_poly.type
_entity_poly.pdbx_seq_one_letter_code
_entity_poly.pdbx_strand_id
1 'polypeptide(L)'
;MSEELTLLVRRRGLLIKKALIKHNGRAVGEYIYVKRGLFEAEAEFDLEDGVLYYLQICWFRRCSVWFDGEPDRPPAAALIKKALAILSEMASFSEAAKAALRAVASWKSRSSQFRTSDLTHRLV
;
A
#
# COMPACT_ATOMS: atom_id res chain seq x y z
N MET A 1 5.67 21.87 9.42
CA MET A 1 5.65 20.40 9.17
C MET A 1 6.98 20.01 8.58
N SER A 2 7.59 18.91 9.04
CA SER A 2 8.90 18.44 8.57
C SER A 2 8.92 16.93 8.39
N GLU A 3 9.55 16.45 7.33
CA GLU A 3 9.83 15.01 7.15
C GLU A 3 11.18 14.65 7.77
N GLU A 4 11.21 13.59 8.57
CA GLU A 4 12.42 13.03 9.15
C GLU A 4 12.66 11.61 8.64
N LEU A 5 13.75 11.41 7.91
CA LEU A 5 14.14 10.11 7.38
C LEU A 5 14.57 9.18 8.52
N THR A 6 13.85 8.07 8.71
CA THR A 6 14.14 7.09 9.78
C THR A 6 14.76 5.79 9.26
N LEU A 7 14.51 5.43 8.00
CA LEU A 7 15.16 4.29 7.36
C LEU A 7 15.46 4.58 5.90
N LEU A 8 16.67 4.23 5.47
CA LEU A 8 17.06 4.19 4.08
C LEU A 8 17.84 2.92 3.78
N VAL A 9 17.25 2.02 2.99
CA VAL A 9 17.92 0.83 2.47
C VAL A 9 18.12 1.00 0.98
N ARG A 10 19.35 0.81 0.50
CA ARG A 10 19.70 0.80 -0.93
C ARG A 10 20.61 -0.39 -1.22
N ARG A 11 20.08 -1.46 -1.82
CA ARG A 11 20.86 -2.68 -2.09
C ARG A 11 20.32 -3.47 -3.27
N ARG A 12 21.15 -3.76 -4.28
CA ARG A 12 20.83 -4.67 -5.40
C ARG A 12 19.46 -4.39 -6.05
N GLY A 13 19.16 -3.12 -6.34
CA GLY A 13 17.89 -2.71 -6.95
C GLY A 13 16.68 -2.68 -6.00
N LEU A 14 16.88 -2.92 -4.71
CA LEU A 14 15.95 -2.58 -3.64
C LEU A 14 16.25 -1.17 -3.13
N LEU A 15 15.21 -0.36 -3.05
CA LEU A 15 15.19 0.92 -2.34
C LEU A 15 14.02 0.90 -1.36
N ILE A 16 14.28 1.16 -0.09
CA ILE A 16 13.26 1.40 0.93
C ILE A 16 13.58 2.75 1.57
N LYS A 17 12.61 3.66 1.57
CA LYS A 17 12.66 4.94 2.29
C LYS A 17 11.50 4.95 3.27
N LYS A 18 11.78 5.17 4.56
CA LYS A 18 10.77 5.40 5.59
C LYS A 18 11.04 6.75 6.23
N ALA A 19 10.01 7.55 6.39
CA ALA A 19 10.09 8.82 7.07
C ALA A 19 8.94 8.98 8.08
N LEU A 20 9.19 9.76 9.13
CA LEU A 20 8.14 10.27 10.01
C LEU A 20 7.79 11.69 9.59
N ILE A 21 6.51 11.98 9.50
CA ILE A 21 5.99 13.32 9.27
C ILE A 21 5.76 13.94 10.64
N LYS A 22 6.46 15.05 10.93
CA LYS A 22 6.41 15.73 12.21
C LYS A 22 5.70 17.07 12.13
N HIS A 23 4.85 17.33 13.12
CA HIS A 23 4.23 18.63 13.39
C HIS A 23 4.53 19.03 14.83
N ASN A 24 5.12 20.22 15.03
CA ASN A 24 5.55 20.72 16.35
C ASN A 24 6.38 19.70 17.16
N GLY A 25 7.29 18.98 16.50
CA GLY A 25 8.16 17.97 17.11
C GLY A 25 7.51 16.62 17.41
N ARG A 26 6.18 16.48 17.23
CA ARG A 26 5.44 15.22 17.39
C ARG A 26 5.29 14.51 16.05
N ALA A 27 5.39 13.19 16.03
CA ALA A 27 5.10 12.40 14.84
C ALA A 27 3.58 12.33 14.64
N VAL A 28 3.11 12.87 13.52
CA VAL A 28 1.69 12.91 13.14
C VAL A 28 1.40 11.99 11.94
N GLY A 29 2.43 11.61 11.21
CA GLY A 29 2.27 10.69 10.09
C GLY A 29 3.51 9.84 9.86
N GLU A 30 3.32 8.84 9.02
CA GLU A 30 4.34 7.93 8.58
C GLU A 30 4.27 7.77 7.07
N TYR A 31 5.43 7.92 6.43
CA TYR A 31 5.61 7.70 5.01
C TYR A 31 6.50 6.49 4.77
N ILE A 32 6.14 5.63 3.83
CA ILE A 32 7.02 4.58 3.31
C ILE A 32 6.98 4.51 1.79
N TYR A 33 8.16 4.36 1.21
CA TYR A 33 8.37 4.08 -0.20
C TYR A 33 9.24 2.84 -0.35
N VAL A 34 8.82 1.93 -1.24
CA VAL A 34 9.58 0.74 -1.60
C VAL A 34 9.64 0.59 -3.11
N LYS A 35 10.83 0.31 -3.63
CA LYS A 35 11.07 -0.04 -5.02
C LYS A 35 11.92 -1.29 -5.11
N ARG A 36 11.46 -2.26 -5.91
CA ARG A 36 12.18 -3.51 -6.18
C ARG A 36 12.01 -3.88 -7.66
N GLY A 37 13.04 -3.59 -8.44
CA GLY A 37 12.99 -3.73 -9.90
C GLY A 37 11.92 -2.81 -10.51
N LEU A 38 10.94 -3.39 -11.19
CA LEU A 38 9.82 -2.67 -11.83
C LEU A 38 8.62 -2.41 -10.90
N PHE A 39 8.67 -2.93 -9.67
CA PHE A 39 7.62 -2.71 -8.68
C PHE A 39 7.97 -1.49 -7.83
N GLU A 40 6.99 -0.63 -7.61
CA GLU A 40 7.08 0.51 -6.72
C GLU A 40 5.80 0.57 -5.87
N ALA A 41 5.93 0.88 -4.60
CA ALA A 41 4.79 1.19 -3.75
C ALA A 41 5.14 2.33 -2.79
N GLU A 42 4.18 3.20 -2.55
CA GLU A 42 4.29 4.38 -1.73
C GLU A 42 3.03 4.48 -0.87
N ALA A 43 3.18 4.73 0.41
CA ALA A 43 2.07 4.86 1.33
C ALA A 43 2.34 5.96 2.35
N GLU A 44 1.30 6.74 2.65
CA GLU A 44 1.27 7.72 3.71
C GLU A 44 0.13 7.40 4.66
N PHE A 45 0.45 7.39 5.95
CA PHE A 45 -0.46 7.02 7.02
C PHE A 45 -0.47 8.11 8.07
N ASP A 46 -1.67 8.55 8.42
CA ASP A 46 -1.89 9.45 9.54
C ASP A 46 -1.86 8.65 10.85
N LEU A 47 -0.93 9.00 11.73
CA LEU A 47 -0.75 8.34 13.02
C LEU A 47 -1.76 8.83 14.06
N GLU A 48 -2.31 10.04 13.93
CA GLU A 48 -3.28 10.62 14.85
C GLU A 48 -4.67 10.02 14.60
N ASP A 49 -5.10 10.00 13.33
CA ASP A 49 -6.42 9.52 12.93
C ASP A 49 -6.44 8.00 12.66
N GLY A 50 -5.27 7.38 12.51
CA GLY A 50 -5.15 5.96 12.18
C GLY A 50 -5.60 5.63 10.76
N VAL A 51 -5.50 6.59 9.83
CA VAL A 51 -6.03 6.51 8.47
C VAL A 51 -4.91 6.41 7.44
N LEU A 52 -5.10 5.53 6.46
CA LEU A 52 -4.25 5.47 5.26
C LEU A 52 -4.66 6.61 4.32
N TYR A 53 -3.88 7.70 4.35
CA TYR A 53 -4.16 8.90 3.58
C TYR A 53 -3.93 8.68 2.08
N TYR A 54 -2.89 7.93 1.75
CA TYR A 54 -2.48 7.67 0.38
C TYR A 54 -1.83 6.29 0.26
N LEU A 55 -2.15 5.59 -0.82
CA LEU A 55 -1.41 4.41 -1.24
C LEU A 55 -1.33 4.37 -2.77
N GLN A 56 -0.14 4.25 -3.31
CA GLN A 56 0.09 3.99 -4.73
C GLN A 56 0.91 2.73 -4.91
N ILE A 57 0.50 1.89 -5.86
CA ILE A 57 1.20 0.66 -6.21
C ILE A 57 1.37 0.62 -7.72
N CYS A 58 2.62 0.55 -8.17
CA CYS A 58 2.97 0.54 -9.59
C CYS A 58 3.69 -0.74 -10.00
N TRP A 59 3.44 -1.17 -11.24
CA TRP A 59 4.26 -2.16 -11.95
C TRP A 59 4.28 -1.82 -13.43
N PHE A 60 5.47 -1.80 -14.05
CA PHE A 60 5.61 -1.60 -15.51
C PHE A 60 4.99 -0.27 -15.96
N ARG A 61 5.16 0.78 -15.13
CA ARG A 61 4.57 2.13 -15.31
C ARG A 61 3.05 2.20 -15.25
N ARG A 62 2.36 1.12 -14.87
CA ARG A 62 0.92 1.15 -14.53
C ARG A 62 0.79 1.23 -13.03
N CYS A 63 0.10 2.25 -12.56
CA CYS A 63 -0.15 2.49 -11.15
C CYS A 63 -1.64 2.34 -10.84
N SER A 64 -1.94 1.79 -9.68
CA SER A 64 -3.25 1.91 -9.04
C SER A 64 -3.04 2.74 -7.78
N VAL A 65 -3.93 3.69 -7.55
CA VAL A 65 -3.88 4.60 -6.41
C VAL A 65 -5.12 4.36 -5.55
N TRP A 66 -4.95 4.18 -4.26
CA TRP A 66 -6.02 3.98 -3.30
C TRP A 66 -6.35 5.30 -2.64
N PHE A 67 -7.64 5.63 -2.66
CA PHE A 67 -8.26 6.72 -1.91
C PHE A 67 -9.38 6.10 -1.06
N ASP A 68 -9.44 6.46 0.22
CA ASP A 68 -10.44 5.93 1.17
C ASP A 68 -10.57 4.38 1.16
N GLY A 69 -9.44 3.69 0.96
CA GLY A 69 -9.39 2.22 0.94
C GLY A 69 -9.86 1.55 -0.34
N GLU A 70 -10.19 2.30 -1.39
CA GLU A 70 -10.54 1.77 -2.72
C GLU A 70 -9.56 2.23 -3.81
N PRO A 71 -9.19 1.36 -4.76
CA PRO A 71 -8.33 1.77 -5.87
C PRO A 71 -9.11 2.56 -6.93
N ASP A 72 -8.44 3.55 -7.52
CA ASP A 72 -8.87 4.37 -8.67
C ASP A 72 -9.31 3.52 -9.87
N ARG A 73 -8.69 2.36 -10.05
CA ARG A 73 -8.97 1.39 -11.09
C ARG A 73 -8.71 -0.02 -10.57
N PRO A 74 -9.44 -1.04 -11.07
CA PRO A 74 -9.17 -2.43 -10.69
C PRO A 74 -7.70 -2.83 -10.97
N PRO A 75 -6.89 -3.10 -9.93
CA PRO A 75 -5.51 -3.54 -10.11
C PRO A 75 -5.45 -4.96 -10.68
N ALA A 76 -4.41 -5.23 -11.47
CA ALA A 76 -4.17 -6.58 -11.97
C ALA A 76 -3.90 -7.57 -10.82
N ALA A 77 -4.41 -8.79 -10.90
CA ALA A 77 -4.26 -9.79 -9.84
C ALA A 77 -2.78 -10.10 -9.48
N ALA A 78 -1.90 -10.08 -10.49
CA ALA A 78 -0.46 -10.25 -10.30
C ALA A 78 0.16 -9.09 -9.49
N LEU A 79 -0.31 -7.86 -9.69
CA LEU A 79 0.10 -6.69 -8.93
C LEU A 79 -0.27 -6.85 -7.46
N ILE A 80 -1.51 -7.26 -7.19
CA ILE A 80 -2.02 -7.46 -5.83
C ILE A 80 -1.26 -8.56 -5.10
N LYS A 81 -1.00 -9.69 -5.76
CA LYS A 81 -0.19 -10.77 -5.16
C LYS A 81 1.19 -10.28 -4.74
N LYS A 82 1.86 -9.49 -5.60
CA LYS A 82 3.20 -8.96 -5.30
C LYS A 82 3.17 -7.87 -4.23
N ALA A 83 2.18 -7.00 -4.26
CA ALA A 83 1.98 -5.99 -3.24
C ALA A 83 1.79 -6.61 -1.86
N LEU A 84 0.92 -7.62 -1.73
CA LEU A 84 0.72 -8.34 -0.46
C LEU A 84 2.02 -8.94 0.09
N ALA A 85 2.84 -9.57 -0.76
CA ALA A 85 4.11 -10.14 -0.33
C ALA A 85 5.09 -9.06 0.18
N ILE A 86 5.30 -8.00 -0.59
CA ILE A 86 6.25 -6.93 -0.23
C ILE A 86 5.76 -6.16 0.99
N LEU A 87 4.49 -5.75 1.02
CA LEU A 87 3.91 -5.01 2.15
C LEU A 87 3.92 -5.86 3.43
N SER A 88 3.74 -7.18 3.35
CA SER A 88 3.86 -8.06 4.51
C SER A 88 5.26 -8.06 5.12
N GLU A 89 6.32 -7.98 4.31
CA GLU A 89 7.70 -7.85 4.84
C GLU A 89 7.87 -6.49 5.54
N MET A 90 7.39 -5.41 4.92
CA MET A 90 7.55 -4.05 5.45
C MET A 90 6.68 -3.77 6.69
N ALA A 91 5.55 -4.45 6.83
CA ALA A 91 4.62 -4.31 7.96
C ALA A 91 5.26 -4.67 9.32
N SER A 92 6.39 -5.36 9.33
CA SER A 92 7.17 -5.65 10.54
C SER A 92 7.81 -4.40 11.18
N PHE A 93 7.96 -3.30 10.43
CA PHE A 93 8.61 -2.07 10.92
C PHE A 93 7.95 -0.77 10.44
N SER A 94 6.80 -0.84 9.77
CA SER A 94 6.09 0.33 9.23
C SER A 94 4.57 0.21 9.42
N GLU A 95 3.99 1.15 10.16
CA GLU A 95 2.54 1.27 10.31
C GLU A 95 1.87 1.66 8.98
N ALA A 96 2.51 2.48 8.15
CA ALA A 96 2.02 2.81 6.82
C ALA A 96 1.94 1.56 5.92
N ALA A 97 2.98 0.70 5.92
CA ALA A 97 2.95 -0.56 5.20
C ALA A 97 1.89 -1.53 5.74
N LYS A 98 1.69 -1.56 7.06
CA LYS A 98 0.67 -2.40 7.70
C LYS A 98 -0.75 -1.93 7.37
N ALA A 99 -0.98 -0.62 7.29
CA ALA A 99 -2.25 -0.05 6.84
C ALA A 99 -2.48 -0.35 5.35
N ALA A 100 -1.47 -0.14 4.50
CA ALA A 100 -1.52 -0.49 3.09
C ALA A 100 -1.80 -1.98 2.85
N LEU A 101 -1.15 -2.86 3.62
CA LEU A 101 -1.38 -4.31 3.55
C LEU A 101 -2.86 -4.66 3.83
N ARG A 102 -3.46 -4.04 4.85
CA ARG A 102 -4.87 -4.22 5.20
C ARG A 102 -5.80 -3.74 4.08
N ALA A 103 -5.53 -2.57 3.49
CA ALA A 103 -6.31 -2.04 2.37
C ALA A 103 -6.28 -2.99 1.16
N VAL A 104 -5.09 -3.44 0.77
CA VAL A 104 -4.91 -4.37 -0.38
C VAL A 104 -5.56 -5.73 -0.10
N ALA A 105 -5.41 -6.27 1.11
CA ALA A 105 -6.02 -7.54 1.50
C ALA A 105 -7.56 -7.46 1.51
N SER A 106 -8.11 -6.36 2.04
CA SER A 106 -9.56 -6.10 2.05
C SER A 106 -10.12 -6.01 0.63
N TRP A 107 -9.47 -5.27 -0.27
CA TRP A 107 -9.87 -5.21 -1.68
C TRP A 107 -9.85 -6.59 -2.35
N LYS A 108 -8.81 -7.40 -2.11
CA LYS A 108 -8.71 -8.76 -2.65
C LYS A 108 -9.86 -9.65 -2.17
N SER A 109 -10.24 -9.54 -0.90
CA SER A 109 -11.37 -10.29 -0.33
C SER A 109 -12.70 -9.90 -0.99
N ARG A 110 -13.01 -8.59 -1.03
CA ARG A 110 -14.24 -8.07 -1.63
C ARG A 110 -14.36 -8.43 -3.12
N SER A 111 -13.30 -8.20 -3.89
CA SER A 111 -13.28 -8.54 -5.32
C SER A 111 -13.43 -10.04 -5.60
N SER A 112 -13.03 -10.91 -4.67
CA SER A 112 -13.24 -12.36 -4.80
C SER A 112 -14.70 -12.77 -4.56
N GLN A 113 -15.40 -12.13 -3.63
CA GLN A 113 -16.80 -12.42 -3.31
C GLN A 113 -17.74 -12.06 -4.47
N PHE A 114 -17.54 -10.90 -5.11
CA PHE A 114 -18.33 -10.48 -6.27
C PHE A 114 -18.18 -11.42 -7.48
N ARG A 115 -17.03 -12.08 -7.65
CA ARG A 115 -16.81 -13.03 -8.74
C ARG A 115 -17.51 -14.37 -8.52
N THR A 116 -17.75 -14.77 -7.28
CA THR A 116 -18.44 -16.03 -6.96
C THR A 116 -19.96 -15.92 -7.03
N SER A 117 -20.53 -14.74 -6.78
CA SER A 117 -21.99 -14.53 -6.84
C SER A 117 -22.54 -14.34 -8.25
N ASP A 118 -21.73 -13.90 -9.22
CA ASP A 118 -22.18 -13.71 -10.62
C ASP A 118 -22.27 -15.01 -11.43
N LEU A 119 -21.68 -16.12 -10.95
CA LEU A 119 -21.76 -17.41 -11.63
C LEU A 119 -23.05 -18.20 -11.30
N THR A 120 -23.84 -17.74 -10.32
CA THR A 120 -25.03 -18.47 -9.84
C THR A 120 -26.36 -17.94 -10.40
N HIS A 121 -26.35 -16.91 -11.26
CA HIS A 121 -27.56 -16.30 -11.83
C HIS A 121 -27.73 -16.46 -13.35
N ARG A 122 -27.28 -17.59 -13.93
CA ARG A 122 -27.55 -17.93 -15.35
C ARG A 122 -28.10 -19.35 -15.58
N LEU A 123 -28.86 -19.88 -14.64
CA LEU A 123 -29.65 -21.10 -14.84
C LEU A 123 -30.99 -20.99 -14.11
N VAL A 124 -31.93 -20.20 -14.64
CA VAL A 124 -33.36 -20.51 -14.75
C VAL A 124 -33.92 -19.72 -15.93
#